data_AF-A0A1I6I955-F1
#
_entry.id   AF-A0A1I6I955-F1
#
_cell.length_a   1.000
_cell.length_b   1.000
_cell.length_c   1.000
_cell.angle_alpha   90.00
_cell.angle_beta   90.00
_cell.angle_gamma   90.00
#
_symmetry.space_group_name_H-M   'P 1'
#
loop_
_entity.id
_entity.type
_entity.pdbx_description
1 polymer ?
#
loop_
_entity_poly.entity_id
_entity_poly.type
_entity_poly.pdbx_seq_one_letter_code
_entity_poly.pdbx_strand_id
1 'polypeptide(L)'
;MAVNDEIKQFFEQYKNIESAWSFKDGCILLSCVEMYQATQDLFYRDFVFEYMNDLMCNKHTRMEGCTDKLKIIDIYYGKVLLWMYHVSLKDEYKKAVEELIKPLRAKIEKQSIQLETGLQDASEAFLHEWYITQSFYVEYETVFGYKEHYSDILKEFEKVNNIIFNSEVNVSQEVDLRIIELYLMTLIDTLNVMSMEIFEYYKALEEMFKKALNYFLKSDFRRTSNSAPAAYAILKACNKGVLLSEKYWFIGEELLDSLIQNKLDFRDLLSSDVSAGYLDTSAIIMAYAQFISKQ
;
A
#
# COMPACT_ATOMS: atom_id res chain seq x y z
N MET A 1 -6.42 -18.46 -16.00
CA MET A 1 -5.89 -18.22 -17.36
C MET A 1 -6.49 -16.94 -17.96
N ALA A 2 -7.81 -16.69 -17.87
CA ALA A 2 -8.41 -15.43 -18.33
C ALA A 2 -7.92 -14.16 -17.60
N VAL A 3 -7.85 -14.16 -16.25
CA VAL A 3 -7.55 -12.95 -15.46
C VAL A 3 -6.13 -12.40 -15.70
N ASN A 4 -5.11 -13.26 -15.80
CA ASN A 4 -3.74 -12.82 -16.06
C ASN A 4 -3.62 -12.09 -17.42
N ASP A 5 -4.27 -12.64 -18.45
CA ASP A 5 -4.26 -12.06 -19.79
C ASP A 5 -5.03 -10.73 -19.83
N GLU A 6 -6.14 -10.61 -19.08
CA GLU A 6 -6.89 -9.36 -18.91
C GLU A 6 -6.06 -8.28 -18.20
N ILE A 7 -5.34 -8.62 -17.13
CA ILE A 7 -4.44 -7.69 -16.44
C ILE A 7 -3.32 -7.23 -17.37
N LYS A 8 -2.71 -8.17 -18.12
CA LYS A 8 -1.67 -7.82 -19.08
C LYS A 8 -2.21 -6.90 -20.18
N GLN A 9 -3.39 -7.21 -20.73
CA GLN A 9 -4.08 -6.37 -21.71
C GLN A 9 -4.39 -4.97 -21.15
N PHE A 10 -4.78 -4.88 -19.87
CA PHE A 10 -5.01 -3.60 -19.18
C PHE A 10 -3.73 -2.74 -19.20
N PHE A 11 -2.58 -3.30 -18.83
CA PHE A 11 -1.30 -2.56 -18.86
C PHE A 11 -0.82 -2.23 -20.27
N GLU A 12 -1.04 -3.11 -21.27
CA GLU A 12 -0.72 -2.82 -22.68
C GLU A 12 -1.51 -1.62 -23.23
N GLN A 13 -2.73 -1.42 -22.73
CA GLN A 13 -3.61 -0.31 -23.13
C GLN A 13 -3.46 0.92 -22.23
N TYR A 14 -2.83 0.75 -21.06
CA TYR A 14 -2.64 1.82 -20.10
C TYR A 14 -1.70 2.88 -20.67
N LYS A 15 -2.24 4.08 -20.90
CA LYS A 15 -1.46 5.24 -21.29
C LYS A 15 -1.38 6.19 -20.12
N ASN A 16 -0.26 6.90 -20.03
CA ASN A 16 -0.15 8.00 -19.09
C ASN A 16 -1.28 9.00 -19.32
N ILE A 17 -2.04 9.29 -18.26
CA ILE A 17 -3.20 10.18 -18.30
C ILE A 17 -2.78 11.63 -18.05
N GLU A 18 -1.69 11.84 -17.32
CA GLU A 18 -1.24 13.17 -16.92
C GLU A 18 0.24 13.42 -17.28
N SER A 19 0.56 14.61 -17.77
CA SER A 19 1.95 15.02 -18.01
C SER A 19 2.74 15.29 -16.72
N ALA A 20 2.24 14.83 -15.57
CA ALA A 20 2.73 15.03 -14.22
C ALA A 20 2.39 13.80 -13.37
N TRP A 21 2.92 13.74 -12.14
CA TRP A 21 2.58 12.67 -11.21
C TRP A 21 1.07 12.72 -10.93
N SER A 22 0.34 11.59 -11.10
CA SER A 22 -1.06 11.43 -10.66
C SER A 22 -1.26 10.33 -9.59
N PHE A 23 -2.26 10.50 -8.70
CA PHE A 23 -2.56 9.50 -7.64
C PHE A 23 -2.94 8.15 -8.25
N LYS A 24 -3.70 8.21 -9.34
CA LYS A 24 -4.10 7.06 -10.14
C LYS A 24 -2.89 6.27 -10.62
N ASP A 25 -1.96 6.92 -11.31
CA ASP A 25 -0.80 6.25 -11.90
C ASP A 25 0.10 5.66 -10.82
N GLY A 26 0.29 6.37 -9.70
CA GLY A 26 1.04 5.84 -8.55
C GLY A 26 0.48 4.50 -8.04
N CYS A 27 -0.85 4.39 -7.89
CA CYS A 27 -1.50 3.13 -7.48
C CYS A 27 -1.31 2.02 -8.53
N ILE A 28 -1.50 2.36 -9.81
CA ILE A 28 -1.39 1.38 -10.90
C ILE A 28 0.04 0.86 -11.06
N LEU A 29 1.04 1.74 -10.97
CA LEU A 29 2.46 1.35 -11.04
C LEU A 29 2.85 0.39 -9.91
N LEU A 30 2.38 0.61 -8.68
CA LEU A 30 2.61 -0.33 -7.58
C LEU A 30 2.00 -1.71 -7.84
N SER A 31 0.79 -1.77 -8.41
CA SER A 31 0.19 -3.06 -8.78
C SER A 31 0.97 -3.76 -9.90
N CYS A 32 1.56 -3.01 -10.83
CA CYS A 32 2.45 -3.54 -11.87
C CYS A 32 3.74 -4.12 -11.27
N VAL A 33 4.31 -3.45 -10.26
CA VAL A 33 5.45 -3.94 -9.49
C VAL A 33 5.13 -5.28 -8.81
N GLU A 34 3.96 -5.39 -8.16
CA GLU A 34 3.53 -6.63 -7.52
C GLU A 34 3.32 -7.76 -8.55
N MET A 35 2.77 -7.46 -9.73
CA MET A 35 2.66 -8.43 -10.84
C MET A 35 4.04 -8.89 -11.33
N TYR A 36 5.03 -7.99 -11.45
CA TYR A 36 6.40 -8.39 -11.76
C TYR A 36 6.97 -9.32 -10.69
N GLN A 37 6.81 -8.97 -9.41
CA GLN A 37 7.31 -9.79 -8.30
C GLN A 37 6.72 -11.20 -8.32
N ALA A 38 5.42 -11.31 -8.66
CA ALA A 38 4.70 -12.57 -8.73
C ALA A 38 5.09 -13.44 -9.93
N THR A 39 5.22 -12.82 -11.11
CA THR A 39 5.34 -13.56 -12.39
C THR A 39 6.77 -13.65 -12.91
N GLN A 40 7.64 -12.73 -12.49
CA GLN A 40 8.95 -12.47 -13.10
C GLN A 40 8.88 -12.13 -14.61
N ASP A 41 7.70 -11.80 -15.14
CA ASP A 41 7.54 -11.39 -16.54
C ASP A 41 8.11 -9.98 -16.74
N LEU A 42 9.14 -9.89 -17.59
CA LEU A 42 9.85 -8.64 -17.87
C LEU A 42 8.95 -7.55 -18.44
N PHE A 43 7.80 -7.91 -19.04
CA PHE A 43 6.81 -6.93 -19.49
C PHE A 43 6.44 -5.93 -18.38
N TYR A 44 6.11 -6.42 -17.18
CA TYR A 44 5.69 -5.56 -16.08
C TYR A 44 6.84 -4.68 -15.59
N ARG A 45 8.07 -5.23 -15.53
CA ARG A 45 9.26 -4.46 -15.17
C ARG A 45 9.51 -3.35 -16.18
N ASP A 46 9.56 -3.71 -17.45
CA ASP A 46 9.93 -2.80 -18.53
C ASP A 46 8.88 -1.68 -18.66
N PHE A 47 7.60 -2.01 -18.50
CA PHE A 47 6.53 -1.01 -18.39
C PHE A 47 6.80 0.03 -17.30
N VAL A 48 7.10 -0.39 -16.06
CA VAL A 48 7.36 0.54 -14.96
C VAL A 48 8.62 1.38 -15.23
N PHE A 49 9.68 0.75 -15.74
CA PHE A 49 10.93 1.45 -16.03
C PHE A 49 10.78 2.47 -17.16
N GLU A 50 10.11 2.14 -18.25
CA GLU A 50 9.83 3.06 -19.34
C GLU A 50 8.96 4.23 -18.86
N TYR A 51 7.88 3.93 -18.13
CA TYR A 51 6.99 4.94 -17.57
C TYR A 51 7.72 5.93 -16.65
N MET A 52 8.44 5.40 -15.67
CA MET A 52 9.10 6.22 -14.66
C MET A 52 10.27 7.01 -15.23
N ASN A 53 11.06 6.44 -16.15
CA ASN A 53 12.17 7.15 -16.75
C ASN A 53 11.68 8.28 -17.67
N ASP A 54 10.64 8.07 -18.48
CA ASP A 54 10.02 9.14 -19.27
C ASP A 54 9.50 10.26 -18.36
N LEU A 55 8.78 9.88 -17.29
CA LEU A 55 8.27 10.82 -16.32
C LEU A 55 9.40 11.60 -15.63
N MET A 56 10.55 11.01 -15.31
CA MET A 56 11.66 11.74 -14.69
C MET A 56 12.48 12.59 -15.67
N CYS A 57 12.55 12.23 -16.96
CA CYS A 57 13.30 12.97 -17.97
C CYS A 57 12.62 14.30 -18.35
N ASN A 58 11.30 14.36 -18.27
CA ASN A 58 10.52 15.56 -18.56
C ASN A 58 10.74 16.60 -17.44
N LYS A 59 11.65 17.58 -17.60
CA LYS A 59 11.99 18.56 -16.53
C LYS A 59 10.80 19.35 -15.92
N HIS A 60 9.64 19.38 -16.58
CA HIS A 60 8.40 19.98 -16.07
C HIS A 60 7.56 19.05 -15.18
N THR A 61 7.88 17.75 -15.07
CA THR A 61 7.26 16.81 -14.11
C THR A 61 7.99 16.82 -12.76
N ARG A 62 9.29 17.14 -12.75
CA ARG A 62 10.09 17.30 -11.54
C ARG A 62 9.92 18.72 -11.01
N MET A 63 8.88 18.89 -10.19
CA MET A 63 8.80 19.90 -9.12
C MET A 63 9.52 21.23 -9.40
N GLU A 64 9.13 21.98 -10.43
CA GLU A 64 9.28 23.43 -10.38
C GLU A 64 8.32 23.95 -9.29
N GLY A 65 8.82 24.03 -8.05
CA GLY A 65 8.10 24.65 -6.94
C GLY A 65 7.54 23.71 -5.86
N CYS A 66 8.30 22.70 -5.41
CA CYS A 66 8.01 22.04 -4.14
C CYS A 66 8.27 22.99 -2.97
N THR A 67 7.31 23.89 -2.82
CA THR A 67 7.13 24.77 -1.68
C THR A 67 6.39 23.95 -0.62
N ASP A 68 7.13 23.50 0.40
CA ASP A 68 6.64 23.05 1.72
C ASP A 68 5.51 21.99 1.82
N LYS A 69 5.04 21.35 0.73
CA LYS A 69 3.88 20.44 0.78
C LYS A 69 4.10 19.15 0.00
N LEU A 70 4.73 18.17 0.66
CA LEU A 70 4.70 16.77 0.23
C LEU A 70 3.26 16.26 0.18
N LYS A 71 2.84 15.81 -1.00
CA LYS A 71 1.52 15.26 -1.27
C LYS A 71 1.57 13.73 -1.16
N ILE A 72 0.43 13.11 -0.83
CA ILE A 72 0.31 11.64 -0.73
C ILE A 72 0.83 10.92 -1.98
N ILE A 73 0.58 11.51 -3.14
CA ILE A 73 1.03 11.03 -4.43
C ILE A 73 2.54 10.83 -4.49
N ASP A 74 3.32 11.73 -3.89
CA ASP A 74 4.77 11.67 -3.95
C ASP A 74 5.31 10.39 -3.30
N ILE A 75 4.57 9.87 -2.31
CA ILE A 75 4.90 8.64 -1.58
C ILE A 75 4.70 7.41 -2.45
N TYR A 76 3.63 7.36 -3.26
CA TYR A 76 3.37 6.25 -4.16
C TYR A 76 4.51 6.09 -5.17
N TYR A 77 4.94 7.18 -5.79
CA TYR A 77 6.10 7.19 -6.69
C TYR A 77 7.40 6.91 -5.94
N GLY A 78 7.55 7.38 -4.70
CA GLY A 78 8.67 7.03 -3.83
C GLY A 78 8.83 5.52 -3.65
N LYS A 79 7.74 4.78 -3.37
CA LYS A 79 7.75 3.30 -3.27
C LYS A 79 8.17 2.65 -4.60
N VAL A 80 7.68 3.16 -5.74
CA VAL A 80 8.11 2.67 -7.07
C VAL A 80 9.60 2.92 -7.29
N LEU A 81 10.11 4.11 -6.94
CA LEU A 81 11.53 4.46 -7.07
C LEU A 81 12.43 3.60 -6.17
N LEU A 82 12.00 3.27 -4.95
CA LEU A 82 12.70 2.32 -4.07
C LEU A 82 12.80 0.94 -4.73
N TRP A 83 11.70 0.43 -5.28
CA TRP A 83 11.73 -0.83 -6.02
C TRP A 83 12.66 -0.76 -7.24
N MET A 84 12.61 0.32 -8.03
CA MET A 84 13.51 0.50 -9.17
C MET A 84 14.98 0.51 -8.74
N TYR A 85 15.29 1.16 -7.61
CA TYR A 85 16.62 1.12 -7.01
C TYR A 85 17.03 -0.30 -6.63
N HIS A 86 16.15 -1.09 -6.00
CA HIS A 86 16.45 -2.48 -5.66
C HIS A 86 16.75 -3.35 -6.89
N VAL A 87 16.06 -3.11 -8.00
CA VAL A 87 16.25 -3.87 -9.24
C VAL A 87 17.50 -3.44 -10.00
N SER A 88 17.81 -2.15 -10.05
CA SER A 88 18.86 -1.62 -10.95
C SER A 88 20.13 -1.14 -10.25
N LEU A 89 20.08 -0.91 -8.93
CA LEU A 89 21.13 -0.27 -8.13
C LEU A 89 21.60 1.09 -8.65
N LYS A 90 20.73 1.82 -9.35
CA LYS A 90 21.09 3.13 -9.92
C LYS A 90 20.90 4.25 -8.92
N ASP A 91 21.96 5.02 -8.69
CA ASP A 91 21.97 6.14 -7.74
C ASP A 91 20.95 7.24 -8.02
N GLU A 92 20.49 7.40 -9.28
CA GLU A 92 19.50 8.41 -9.64
C GLU A 92 18.16 8.18 -8.92
N TYR A 93 17.73 6.92 -8.77
CA TYR A 93 16.50 6.58 -8.07
C TYR A 93 16.65 6.79 -6.56
N LYS A 94 17.81 6.43 -5.99
CA LYS A 94 18.13 6.72 -4.58
C LYS A 94 18.05 8.21 -4.28
N LYS A 95 18.70 9.05 -5.10
CA LYS A 95 18.68 10.52 -4.93
C LYS A 95 17.25 11.08 -4.99
N ALA A 96 16.43 10.58 -5.91
CA ALA A 96 15.03 10.97 -6.01
C ALA A 96 14.23 10.59 -4.75
N VAL A 97 14.46 9.39 -4.18
CA VAL A 97 13.85 8.98 -2.91
C VAL A 97 14.30 9.87 -1.76
N GLU A 98 15.62 10.13 -1.62
CA GLU A 98 16.17 10.96 -0.55
C GLU A 98 15.57 12.38 -0.50
N GLU A 99 15.22 12.95 -1.66
CA GLU A 99 14.52 14.25 -1.76
C GLU A 99 13.12 14.24 -1.10
N LEU A 100 12.45 13.09 -1.05
CA LEU A 100 11.13 12.94 -0.44
C LEU A 100 11.19 12.78 1.09
N ILE A 101 12.32 12.33 1.64
CA ILE A 101 12.41 11.92 3.04
C ILE A 101 12.36 13.09 4.02
N LYS A 102 13.05 14.19 3.71
CA LYS A 102 13.07 15.36 4.61
C LYS A 102 11.65 15.91 4.85
N PRO A 103 10.85 16.23 3.82
CA PRO A 103 9.48 16.69 4.05
C PRO A 103 8.57 15.58 4.58
N LEU A 104 8.86 14.30 4.30
CA LEU A 104 8.11 13.17 4.85
C LEU A 104 8.24 13.09 6.38
N ARG A 105 9.45 13.24 6.91
CA ARG A 105 9.68 13.27 8.37
C ARG A 105 8.88 14.37 9.05
N ALA A 106 8.92 15.59 8.50
CA ALA A 106 8.13 16.71 9.02
C ALA A 106 6.61 16.43 8.95
N LYS A 107 6.15 15.74 7.91
CA LYS A 107 4.75 15.32 7.77
C LYS A 107 4.37 14.27 8.81
N ILE A 108 5.20 13.24 9.03
CA ILE A 108 4.98 12.20 10.04
C ILE A 108 4.93 12.82 11.44
N GLU A 109 5.85 13.73 11.76
CA GLU A 109 5.85 14.44 13.06
C GLU A 109 4.54 15.23 13.25
N LYS A 110 4.08 15.94 12.22
CA LYS A 110 2.78 16.64 12.26
C LYS A 110 1.60 15.70 12.44
N GLN A 111 1.60 14.56 11.73
CA GLN A 111 0.55 13.53 11.87
C GLN A 111 0.55 12.93 13.28
N SER A 112 1.73 12.70 13.85
CA SER A 112 1.92 12.18 15.21
C SER A 112 1.28 13.09 16.26
N ILE A 113 1.50 14.42 16.14
CA ILE A 113 0.88 15.43 17.02
C ILE A 113 -0.65 15.43 16.86
N GLN A 114 -1.15 15.30 15.63
CA GLN A 114 -2.60 15.22 15.38
C GLN A 114 -3.24 13.99 16.02
N LEU A 115 -2.55 12.84 15.99
CA LEU A 115 -3.01 11.61 16.65
C LEU A 115 -3.11 11.76 18.18
N GLU A 116 -2.23 12.54 18.80
CA GLU A 116 -2.25 12.80 20.25
C GLU A 116 -3.45 13.63 20.69
N THR A 117 -3.98 14.48 19.81
CA THR A 117 -5.16 15.31 20.11
C THR A 117 -6.50 14.56 20.02
N GLY A 118 -6.48 13.26 19.67
CA GLY A 118 -7.64 12.40 19.60
C GLY A 118 -8.25 12.30 18.19
N LEU A 119 -8.81 11.13 17.88
CA LEU A 119 -9.16 10.73 16.51
C LEU A 119 -10.61 11.04 16.11
N GLN A 120 -11.32 11.85 16.91
CA GLN A 120 -12.73 12.20 16.65
C GLN A 120 -12.94 12.89 15.30
N ASP A 121 -11.86 13.42 14.69
CA ASP A 121 -11.86 14.08 13.37
C ASP A 121 -10.96 13.40 12.31
N ALA A 122 -10.38 12.21 12.56
CA ALA A 122 -9.57 11.58 11.52
C ALA A 122 -10.45 10.97 10.42
N SER A 123 -10.58 11.73 9.35
CA SER A 123 -11.16 11.26 8.10
C SER A 123 -10.43 10.02 7.55
N GLU A 124 -11.14 9.21 6.77
CA GLU A 124 -10.58 8.11 5.95
C GLU A 124 -9.34 8.57 5.16
N ALA A 125 -9.35 9.81 4.64
CA ALA A 125 -8.24 10.40 3.90
C ALA A 125 -6.98 10.59 4.75
N PHE A 126 -7.12 11.01 6.01
CA PHE A 126 -5.98 11.14 6.93
C PHE A 126 -5.36 9.78 7.20
N LEU A 127 -6.20 8.78 7.47
CA LEU A 127 -5.74 7.42 7.75
C LEU A 127 -5.06 6.81 6.53
N HIS A 128 -5.66 6.92 5.33
CA HIS A 128 -5.04 6.50 4.07
C HIS A 128 -3.69 7.18 3.80
N GLU A 129 -3.57 8.48 4.07
CA GLU A 129 -2.30 9.19 3.93
C GLU A 129 -1.25 8.71 4.96
N TRP A 130 -1.63 8.50 6.21
CA TRP A 130 -0.74 7.93 7.23
C TRP A 130 -0.33 6.49 6.87
N TYR A 131 -1.26 5.70 6.34
CA TYR A 131 -1.05 4.31 5.95
C TYR A 131 0.02 4.13 4.88
N ILE A 132 0.02 4.97 3.84
CA ILE A 132 1.02 4.89 2.79
C ILE A 132 2.38 5.46 3.25
N THR A 133 2.40 6.52 4.07
CA THR A 133 3.64 7.15 4.54
C THR A 133 4.45 6.22 5.44
N GLN A 134 3.80 5.48 6.34
CA GLN A 134 4.51 4.60 7.28
C GLN A 134 5.24 3.45 6.56
N SER A 135 4.57 2.73 5.65
CA SER A 135 5.20 1.61 4.94
C SER A 135 6.39 2.07 4.07
N PHE A 136 6.26 3.21 3.39
CA PHE A 136 7.35 3.82 2.63
C PHE A 136 8.52 4.26 3.52
N TYR A 137 8.23 4.87 4.68
CA TYR A 137 9.26 5.34 5.59
C TYR A 137 10.04 4.19 6.23
N VAL A 138 9.37 3.08 6.57
CA VAL A 138 10.04 1.86 7.05
C VAL A 138 10.95 1.27 5.98
N GLU A 139 10.48 1.18 4.73
CA GLU A 139 11.31 0.69 3.62
C GLU A 139 12.57 1.56 3.46
N TYR A 140 12.42 2.89 3.44
CA TYR A 140 13.55 3.81 3.42
C TYR A 140 14.52 3.59 4.60
N GLU A 141 14.03 3.52 5.83
CA GLU A 141 14.87 3.33 7.03
C GLU A 141 15.59 1.98 6.99
N THR A 142 14.97 0.95 6.42
CA THR A 142 15.55 -0.38 6.26
C THR A 142 16.70 -0.38 5.27
N VAL A 143 16.54 0.34 4.16
CA VAL A 143 17.47 0.32 3.02
C VAL A 143 18.59 1.35 3.17
N PHE A 144 18.28 2.54 3.68
CA PHE A 144 19.22 3.67 3.72
C PHE A 144 19.39 4.30 5.10
N GLY A 145 18.35 4.28 5.94
CA GLY A 145 18.35 4.97 7.24
C GLY A 145 18.91 4.16 8.41
N TYR A 146 19.49 2.99 8.16
CA TYR A 146 20.08 2.11 9.19
C TYR A 146 19.14 1.79 10.37
N LYS A 147 17.82 1.82 10.12
CA LYS A 147 16.76 1.49 11.09
C LYS A 147 16.74 2.41 12.31
N GLU A 148 17.36 3.60 12.23
CA GLU A 148 17.49 4.54 13.36
C GLU A 148 16.13 4.95 13.94
N HIS A 149 15.08 5.04 13.11
CA HIS A 149 13.77 5.55 13.50
C HIS A 149 12.71 4.45 13.69
N TYR A 150 13.11 3.18 13.68
CA TYR A 150 12.18 2.06 13.86
C TYR A 150 11.38 2.14 15.17
N SER A 151 12.02 2.61 16.25
CA SER A 151 11.37 2.79 17.55
C SER A 151 10.22 3.79 17.48
N ASP A 152 10.43 4.91 16.78
CA ASP A 152 9.41 5.95 16.65
C ASP A 152 8.28 5.49 15.73
N ILE A 153 8.60 4.77 14.66
CA ILE A 153 7.59 4.18 13.77
C ILE A 153 6.68 3.22 14.56
N LEU A 154 7.24 2.36 15.41
CA LEU A 154 6.42 1.45 16.22
C LEU A 154 5.46 2.22 17.14
N LYS A 155 5.92 3.31 17.78
CA LYS A 155 5.05 4.16 18.62
C LYS A 155 3.89 4.75 17.81
N GLU A 156 4.12 5.13 16.55
CA GLU A 156 3.04 5.61 15.67
C GLU A 156 2.00 4.51 15.40
N PHE A 157 2.44 3.27 15.15
CA PHE A 157 1.54 2.14 15.01
C PHE A 157 0.77 1.83 16.29
N GLU A 158 1.41 1.93 17.46
CA GLU A 158 0.76 1.75 18.77
C GLU A 158 -0.32 2.81 19.02
N LYS A 159 -0.05 4.08 18.68
CA LYS A 159 -1.03 5.17 18.75
C LYS A 159 -2.27 4.86 17.92
N VAL A 160 -2.09 4.51 16.64
CA VAL A 160 -3.20 4.17 15.74
C VAL A 160 -3.94 2.92 16.20
N ASN A 161 -3.22 1.87 16.61
CA ASN A 161 -3.82 0.64 17.14
C ASN A 161 -4.68 0.89 18.38
N ASN A 162 -4.17 1.71 19.31
CA ASN A 162 -4.93 2.11 20.49
C ASN A 162 -6.16 2.88 20.08
N ILE A 163 -6.07 3.79 19.14
CA ILE A 163 -7.24 4.54 18.71
C ILE A 163 -8.31 3.64 18.07
N ILE A 164 -7.91 2.78 17.13
CA ILE A 164 -8.85 1.90 16.42
C ILE A 164 -9.55 0.94 17.40
N PHE A 165 -8.88 0.51 18.47
CA PHE A 165 -9.37 -0.55 19.35
C PHE A 165 -9.61 -0.15 20.81
N ASN A 166 -9.47 1.12 21.20
CA ASN A 166 -9.71 1.55 22.58
C ASN A 166 -11.22 1.69 22.85
N SER A 167 -11.67 1.00 23.89
CA SER A 167 -13.06 0.91 24.33
C SER A 167 -13.66 2.21 24.89
N GLU A 168 -12.83 3.22 25.18
CA GLU A 168 -13.30 4.48 25.79
C GLU A 168 -13.80 5.52 24.77
N VAL A 169 -13.44 5.38 23.48
CA VAL A 169 -13.93 6.26 22.41
C VAL A 169 -15.21 5.67 21.82
N ASN A 170 -16.33 5.94 22.49
CA ASN A 170 -17.71 5.67 22.05
C ASN A 170 -18.01 4.26 21.51
N VAL A 171 -18.42 3.39 22.43
CA VAL A 171 -19.03 2.05 22.27
C VAL A 171 -20.31 2.04 21.37
N SER A 172 -20.73 3.17 20.79
CA SER A 172 -21.95 3.28 19.97
C SER A 172 -21.71 3.41 18.46
N GLN A 173 -20.47 3.57 17.99
CA GLN A 173 -20.15 3.62 16.57
C GLN A 173 -19.24 2.43 16.23
N GLU A 174 -19.76 1.48 15.43
CA GLU A 174 -18.91 0.47 14.80
C GLU A 174 -17.80 1.18 14.01
N VAL A 175 -16.56 0.73 14.17
CA VAL A 175 -15.43 1.27 13.40
C VAL A 175 -15.69 0.95 11.93
N ASP A 176 -15.54 1.97 11.06
CA ASP A 176 -15.67 1.77 9.62
C ASP A 176 -14.73 0.64 9.16
N LEU A 177 -15.29 -0.40 8.55
CA LEU A 177 -14.50 -1.54 8.08
C LEU A 177 -13.43 -1.11 7.09
N ARG A 178 -13.64 -0.04 6.32
CA ARG A 178 -12.64 0.49 5.40
C ARG A 178 -11.35 0.91 6.11
N ILE A 179 -11.46 1.44 7.33
CA ILE A 179 -10.30 1.79 8.17
C ILE A 179 -9.51 0.53 8.52
N ILE A 180 -10.21 -0.54 8.92
CA ILE A 180 -9.58 -1.82 9.29
C ILE A 180 -8.89 -2.45 8.07
N GLU A 181 -9.52 -2.40 6.91
CA GLU A 181 -8.99 -2.93 5.65
C GLU A 181 -7.68 -2.25 5.23
N LEU A 182 -7.65 -0.92 5.25
CA LEU A 182 -6.46 -0.15 4.93
C LEU A 182 -5.37 -0.34 5.99
N TYR A 183 -5.75 -0.46 7.26
CA TYR A 183 -4.80 -0.73 8.33
C TYR A 183 -4.13 -2.09 8.20
N LEU A 184 -4.90 -3.13 7.83
CA LEU A 184 -4.37 -4.46 7.51
C LEU A 184 -3.34 -4.38 6.38
N MET A 185 -3.69 -3.67 5.30
CA MET A 185 -2.82 -3.47 4.15
C MET A 185 -1.49 -2.80 4.53
N THR A 186 -1.55 -1.74 5.34
CA THR A 186 -0.33 -1.05 5.81
C THR A 186 0.52 -1.93 6.72
N LEU A 187 -0.10 -2.63 7.67
CA LEU A 187 0.65 -3.48 8.59
C LEU A 187 1.41 -4.57 7.83
N ILE A 188 0.77 -5.22 6.84
CA ILE A 188 1.47 -6.25 6.07
C ILE A 188 2.53 -5.69 5.12
N ASP A 189 2.29 -4.52 4.52
CA ASP A 189 3.30 -3.85 3.70
C ASP A 189 4.51 -3.44 4.53
N THR A 190 4.28 -2.91 5.73
CA THR A 190 5.35 -2.58 6.68
C THR A 190 6.10 -3.82 7.14
N LEU A 191 5.41 -4.90 7.54
CA LEU A 191 6.04 -6.16 7.92
C LEU A 191 6.88 -6.74 6.78
N ASN A 192 6.42 -6.60 5.53
CA ASN A 192 7.15 -7.08 4.35
C ASN A 192 8.49 -6.38 4.12
N VAL A 193 8.61 -5.10 4.48
CA VAL A 193 9.83 -4.31 4.27
C VAL A 193 10.66 -4.15 5.54
N MET A 194 10.12 -4.50 6.71
CA MET A 194 10.81 -4.39 7.98
C MET A 194 11.90 -5.47 8.12
N SER A 195 13.05 -5.06 8.63
CA SER A 195 14.16 -5.95 8.94
C SER A 195 13.90 -6.80 10.18
N MET A 196 14.05 -8.11 10.04
CA MET A 196 13.97 -9.09 11.15
C MET A 196 15.08 -8.97 12.21
N GLU A 197 16.14 -8.19 11.96
CA GLU A 197 17.18 -7.90 12.98
C GLU A 197 16.60 -7.24 14.24
N ILE A 198 15.48 -6.50 14.11
CA ILE A 198 14.76 -5.92 15.25
C ILE A 198 13.46 -6.71 15.43
N PHE A 199 13.62 -8.00 15.76
CA PHE A 199 12.53 -8.97 15.84
C PHE A 199 11.38 -8.55 16.76
N GLU A 200 11.67 -7.84 17.86
CA GLU A 200 10.66 -7.36 18.80
C GLU A 200 9.64 -6.44 18.13
N TYR A 201 10.09 -5.55 17.23
CA TYR A 201 9.20 -4.61 16.55
C TYR A 201 8.39 -5.31 15.46
N TYR A 202 9.02 -6.22 14.72
CA TYR A 202 8.31 -7.09 13.79
C TYR A 202 7.20 -7.83 14.52
N LYS A 203 7.50 -8.40 15.70
CA LYS A 203 6.51 -9.17 16.46
C LYS A 203 5.34 -8.31 16.96
N ALA A 204 5.63 -7.10 17.43
CA ALA A 204 4.58 -6.17 17.86
C ALA A 204 3.62 -5.81 16.71
N LEU A 205 4.15 -5.52 15.51
CA LEU A 205 3.32 -5.26 14.33
C LEU A 205 2.55 -6.50 13.86
N GLU A 206 3.15 -7.68 13.94
CA GLU A 206 2.49 -8.97 13.65
C GLU A 206 1.29 -9.21 14.58
N GLU A 207 1.42 -8.87 15.86
CA GLU A 207 0.34 -8.97 16.85
C GLU A 207 -0.79 -7.98 16.57
N MET A 208 -0.45 -6.72 16.22
CA MET A 208 -1.44 -5.72 15.79
C MET A 208 -2.19 -6.19 14.53
N PHE A 209 -1.48 -6.78 13.56
CA PHE A 209 -2.09 -7.33 12.35
C PHE A 209 -3.09 -8.44 12.68
N LYS A 210 -2.72 -9.40 13.53
CA LYS A 210 -3.61 -10.48 13.95
C LYS A 210 -4.82 -9.97 14.74
N LYS A 211 -4.64 -8.94 15.58
CA LYS A 211 -5.74 -8.28 16.29
C LYS A 211 -6.72 -7.62 15.32
N ALA A 212 -6.22 -6.84 14.36
CA ALA A 212 -7.05 -6.20 13.34
C ALA A 212 -7.77 -7.21 12.45
N LEU A 213 -7.09 -8.28 12.05
CA LEU A 213 -7.71 -9.34 11.26
C LEU A 213 -8.82 -10.04 12.03
N ASN A 214 -8.61 -10.34 13.32
CA ASN A 214 -9.65 -10.94 14.15
C ASN A 214 -10.88 -10.04 14.32
N TYR A 215 -10.69 -8.72 14.37
CA TYR A 215 -11.80 -7.76 14.36
C TYR A 215 -12.56 -7.82 13.02
N PHE A 216 -11.83 -7.72 11.89
CA PHE A 216 -12.39 -7.83 10.55
C PHE A 216 -13.18 -9.14 10.33
N LEU A 217 -12.64 -10.27 10.77
CA LEU A 217 -13.30 -11.58 10.59
C LEU A 217 -14.55 -11.76 11.47
N LYS A 218 -14.68 -11.00 12.56
CA LYS A 218 -15.87 -11.03 13.42
C LYS A 218 -16.95 -10.06 12.98
N SER A 219 -16.63 -9.10 12.12
CA SER A 219 -17.63 -8.22 11.54
C SER A 219 -18.43 -8.95 10.45
N ASP A 220 -19.52 -8.34 9.98
CA ASP A 220 -20.31 -8.87 8.88
C ASP A 220 -19.63 -8.62 7.51
N PHE A 221 -18.31 -8.88 7.41
CA PHE A 221 -17.51 -8.63 6.19
C PHE A 221 -18.00 -9.44 4.98
N ARG A 222 -18.70 -10.55 5.23
CA ARG A 222 -19.33 -11.35 4.16
C ARG A 222 -20.47 -10.60 3.48
N ARG A 223 -21.13 -9.64 4.15
CA ARG A 223 -22.05 -8.72 3.49
C ARG A 223 -21.33 -7.65 2.67
N THR A 224 -20.09 -7.31 3.02
CA THR A 224 -19.31 -6.31 2.26
C THR A 224 -18.58 -6.90 1.06
N SER A 225 -18.36 -8.24 0.99
CA SER A 225 -17.98 -9.16 -0.13
C SER A 225 -17.07 -8.65 -1.28
N ASN A 226 -16.50 -7.46 -1.17
CA ASN A 226 -15.83 -6.72 -2.23
C ASN A 226 -14.67 -5.90 -1.66
N SER A 227 -13.98 -6.45 -0.67
CA SER A 227 -12.87 -5.77 0.01
C SER A 227 -11.53 -6.13 -0.64
N ALA A 228 -11.12 -5.33 -1.62
CA ALA A 228 -9.85 -5.53 -2.31
C ALA A 228 -8.63 -5.40 -1.37
N PRO A 229 -8.55 -4.41 -0.46
CA PRO A 229 -7.41 -4.32 0.45
C PRO A 229 -7.32 -5.50 1.43
N ALA A 230 -8.45 -6.01 1.94
CA ALA A 230 -8.44 -7.18 2.82
C ALA A 230 -8.01 -8.45 2.08
N ALA A 231 -8.50 -8.67 0.84
CA ALA A 231 -8.08 -9.79 0.02
C ALA A 231 -6.55 -9.78 -0.17
N TYR A 232 -6.02 -8.64 -0.59
CA TYR A 232 -4.57 -8.44 -0.73
C TYR A 232 -3.83 -8.69 0.59
N ALA A 233 -4.28 -8.08 1.68
CA ALA A 233 -3.56 -8.15 2.95
C ALA A 233 -3.51 -9.58 3.52
N ILE A 234 -4.61 -10.32 3.44
CA ILE A 234 -4.68 -11.72 3.91
C ILE A 234 -3.77 -12.62 3.06
N LEU A 235 -3.84 -12.49 1.73
CA LEU A 235 -3.01 -13.30 0.82
C LEU A 235 -1.52 -12.99 0.98
N LYS A 236 -1.14 -11.71 1.04
CA LYS A 236 0.26 -11.30 1.30
C LYS A 236 0.74 -11.80 2.66
N ALA A 237 -0.09 -11.72 3.70
CA ALA A 237 0.28 -12.21 5.02
C ALA A 237 0.48 -13.72 5.09
N CYS A 238 -0.27 -14.51 4.30
CA CYS A 238 -0.02 -15.93 4.13
C CYS A 238 1.33 -16.19 3.41
N ASN A 239 1.58 -15.52 2.28
CA ASN A 239 2.83 -15.66 1.53
C ASN A 239 4.07 -15.26 2.33
N LYS A 240 3.94 -14.29 3.25
CA LYS A 240 5.03 -13.82 4.11
C LYS A 240 5.17 -14.60 5.42
N GLY A 241 4.34 -15.62 5.65
CA GLY A 241 4.37 -16.43 6.87
C GLY A 241 3.90 -15.68 8.13
N VAL A 242 3.31 -14.50 7.99
CA VAL A 242 2.66 -13.75 9.09
C VAL A 242 1.39 -14.47 9.55
N LEU A 243 0.68 -15.09 8.60
CA LEU A 243 -0.46 -15.98 8.84
C LEU A 243 -0.13 -17.41 8.40
N LEU A 244 -0.79 -18.36 9.05
CA LEU A 244 -0.78 -19.76 8.61
C LEU A 244 -1.69 -19.93 7.38
N SER A 245 -1.09 -20.21 6.23
CA SER A 245 -1.79 -20.36 4.96
C SER A 245 -2.95 -21.36 5.02
N GLU A 246 -2.78 -22.49 5.72
CA GLU A 246 -3.79 -23.55 5.85
C GLU A 246 -5.08 -23.05 6.52
N LYS A 247 -4.98 -21.99 7.33
CA LYS A 247 -6.11 -21.43 8.09
C LYS A 247 -6.73 -20.21 7.43
N TYR A 248 -5.93 -19.39 6.74
CA TYR A 248 -6.37 -18.06 6.31
C TYR A 248 -6.42 -17.87 4.78
N TRP A 249 -5.73 -18.70 4.01
CA TRP A 249 -5.66 -18.54 2.55
C TRP A 249 -7.03 -18.49 1.87
N PHE A 250 -7.89 -19.46 2.20
CA PHE A 250 -9.21 -19.58 1.57
C PHE A 250 -10.09 -18.35 1.79
N ILE A 251 -9.87 -17.58 2.86
CA ILE A 251 -10.61 -16.35 3.13
C ILE A 251 -10.19 -15.26 2.15
N GLY A 252 -8.89 -15.09 1.93
CA GLY A 252 -8.37 -14.13 0.95
C GLY A 252 -8.76 -14.50 -0.48
N GLU A 253 -8.73 -15.79 -0.80
CA GLU A 253 -9.18 -16.35 -2.09
C GLU A 253 -10.67 -16.11 -2.32
N GLU A 254 -11.54 -16.40 -1.34
CA GLU A 254 -12.99 -16.16 -1.43
C GLU A 254 -13.30 -14.67 -1.69
N LEU A 255 -12.60 -13.76 -1.03
CA LEU A 255 -12.74 -12.31 -1.25
C LEU A 255 -12.29 -11.89 -2.66
N LEU A 256 -11.15 -12.43 -3.12
CA LEU A 256 -10.63 -12.15 -4.46
C LEU A 256 -11.55 -12.71 -5.55
N ASP A 257 -12.04 -13.94 -5.40
CA ASP A 257 -12.96 -14.57 -6.35
C ASP A 257 -14.25 -13.76 -6.49
N SER A 258 -14.81 -13.29 -5.37
CA SER A 258 -15.98 -12.40 -5.39
C SER A 258 -15.72 -11.10 -6.14
N LEU A 259 -14.54 -10.49 -5.97
CA LEU A 259 -14.13 -9.29 -6.68
C LEU A 259 -13.98 -9.53 -8.19
N ILE A 260 -13.36 -10.64 -8.58
CA ILE A 260 -13.20 -11.03 -9.97
C ILE A 260 -14.57 -11.26 -10.62
N GLN A 261 -15.48 -11.95 -9.94
CA GLN A 261 -16.82 -12.28 -10.45
C GLN A 261 -17.75 -11.06 -10.53
N ASN A 262 -17.65 -10.12 -9.59
CA ASN A 262 -18.59 -9.00 -9.47
C ASN A 262 -18.07 -7.65 -10.03
N LYS A 263 -16.77 -7.49 -10.31
CA LYS A 263 -16.17 -6.15 -10.54
C LYS A 263 -15.06 -6.04 -11.58
N LEU A 264 -14.61 -7.10 -12.23
CA LEU A 264 -13.55 -6.98 -13.24
C LEU A 264 -14.10 -6.81 -14.66
N ASP A 265 -14.49 -5.57 -14.99
CA ASP A 265 -14.21 -5.08 -16.33
C ASP A 265 -13.08 -4.05 -16.25
N PHE A 266 -11.84 -4.51 -16.46
CA PHE A 266 -10.66 -3.65 -16.53
C PHE A 266 -10.79 -2.55 -17.61
N ARG A 267 -11.73 -2.70 -18.56
CA ARG A 267 -11.99 -1.70 -19.61
C ARG A 267 -12.80 -0.51 -19.08
N ASP A 268 -13.71 -0.71 -18.14
CA ASP A 268 -14.49 0.38 -17.53
C ASP A 268 -13.60 1.30 -16.68
N LEU A 269 -12.55 0.74 -16.08
CA LEU A 269 -11.55 1.45 -15.26
C LEU A 269 -10.65 2.40 -16.06
N LEU A 270 -10.55 2.21 -17.38
CA LEU A 270 -9.89 3.16 -18.28
C LEU A 270 -10.78 4.38 -18.58
N SER A 271 -12.09 4.30 -18.32
CA SER A 271 -13.10 5.27 -18.76
C SER A 271 -13.67 6.19 -17.65
N SER A 272 -13.55 5.82 -16.37
CA SER A 272 -14.18 6.55 -15.27
C SER A 272 -13.23 7.51 -14.55
N ASP A 273 -13.56 8.81 -14.49
CA ASP A 273 -12.87 9.86 -13.70
C ASP A 273 -12.95 9.68 -12.16
N VAL A 274 -13.36 8.51 -11.66
CA VAL A 274 -13.63 8.29 -10.23
C VAL A 274 -12.35 7.86 -9.50
N SER A 275 -11.74 8.80 -8.80
CA SER A 275 -10.51 8.61 -8.00
C SER A 275 -10.57 7.44 -7.00
N ALA A 276 -11.75 7.11 -6.47
CA ALA A 276 -11.95 6.03 -5.51
C ALA A 276 -11.79 4.62 -6.12
N GLY A 277 -11.99 4.44 -7.43
CA GLY A 277 -11.90 3.14 -8.08
C GLY A 277 -10.47 2.62 -8.28
N TYR A 278 -9.47 3.51 -8.28
CA TYR A 278 -8.10 3.14 -8.63
C TYR A 278 -7.35 2.42 -7.51
N LEU A 279 -7.60 2.80 -6.26
CA LEU A 279 -7.03 2.09 -5.12
C LEU A 279 -7.57 0.66 -5.06
N ASP A 280 -8.88 0.48 -5.26
CA ASP A 280 -9.50 -0.84 -5.27
C ASP A 280 -9.03 -1.66 -6.49
N THR A 281 -8.88 -1.04 -7.67
CA THR A 281 -8.31 -1.70 -8.86
C THR A 281 -6.90 -2.20 -8.61
N SER A 282 -6.04 -1.31 -8.10
CA SER A 282 -4.67 -1.64 -7.74
C SER A 282 -4.65 -2.78 -6.72
N ALA A 283 -5.47 -2.69 -5.66
CA ALA A 283 -5.57 -3.72 -4.65
C ALA A 283 -6.09 -5.07 -5.20
N ILE A 284 -7.00 -5.08 -6.17
CA ILE A 284 -7.43 -6.32 -6.85
C ILE A 284 -6.25 -6.96 -7.61
N ILE A 285 -5.51 -6.16 -8.39
CA ILE A 285 -4.34 -6.64 -9.15
C ILE A 285 -3.25 -7.15 -8.18
N MET A 286 -2.99 -6.41 -7.10
CA MET A 286 -2.03 -6.81 -6.06
C MET A 286 -2.49 -8.09 -5.34
N ALA A 287 -3.77 -8.22 -5.00
CA ALA A 287 -4.33 -9.45 -4.42
C ALA A 287 -4.17 -10.63 -5.38
N TYR A 288 -4.44 -10.43 -6.68
CA TYR A 288 -4.22 -11.44 -7.71
C TYR A 288 -2.75 -11.82 -7.83
N ALA A 289 -1.84 -10.85 -7.80
CA ALA A 289 -0.40 -11.09 -7.79
C ALA A 289 0.00 -11.98 -6.60
N GLN A 290 -0.52 -11.70 -5.40
CA GLN A 290 -0.30 -12.52 -4.22
C GLN A 290 -0.91 -13.92 -4.35
N PHE A 291 -2.10 -14.03 -4.95
CA PHE A 291 -2.76 -15.31 -5.21
C PHE A 291 -1.92 -16.23 -6.10
N ILE A 292 -1.41 -15.72 -7.24
CA ILE A 292 -0.60 -16.51 -8.16
C ILE A 292 0.83 -16.74 -7.67
N SER A 293 1.28 -16.00 -6.65
CA SER A 293 2.59 -16.16 -6.01
C SER A 293 2.62 -17.25 -4.94
N LYS A 294 1.51 -17.96 -4.70
CA LYS A 294 1.42 -18.97 -3.65
C LYS A 294 2.57 -19.99 -3.78
N GLN A 295 3.41 -20.05 -2.75
CA GLN A 295 4.48 -21.04 -2.63
C GLN A 295 3.96 -22.36 -2.06
#